data_AF-X1H8Y8-F1
#
_entry.id   AF-X1H8Y8-F1
#
_cell.length_a   1.000
_cell.length_b   1.000
_cell.length_c   1.000
_cell.angle_alpha   90.00
_cell.angle_beta   90.00
_cell.angle_gamma   90.00
#
_symmetry.space_group_name_H-M   'P 1'
#
loop_
_entity.id
_entity.type
_entity.pdbx_description
1 polymer ?
#
loop_
_entity_poly.entity_id
_entity_poly.type
_entity_poly.pdbx_seq_one_letter_code
_entity_poly.pdbx_strand_id
1 'polypeptide(L)'
;ILKSLDNAFGNLILCNDKGAIISSFLKDYKKQIEDTLNVETIVYEFVNNYLPGSISLTNNHGCLVHPLATDEEIEIISTILKVDETDVSTINRGIPYLSSGAIVNDQSGIFGMPSTGPELMRLTSILKL
;
A
#
# COMPACT_ATOMS: atom_id res chain seq x y z
N ILE A 1 -20.01 9.26 3.13
CA ILE A 1 -19.97 8.89 1.69
C ILE A 1 -19.12 9.92 0.96
N LEU A 2 -18.06 9.49 0.28
CA LEU A 2 -17.22 10.33 -0.58
C LEU A 2 -17.90 10.50 -1.94
N LYS A 3 -18.10 11.75 -2.39
CA LYS A 3 -18.78 12.06 -3.67
C LYS A 3 -17.78 12.25 -4.83
N SER A 4 -16.78 11.38 -4.89
CA SER A 4 -15.76 11.38 -5.95
C SER A 4 -16.31 10.74 -7.23
N LEU A 5 -15.83 11.22 -8.40
CA LEU A 5 -16.03 10.53 -9.68
C LEU A 5 -15.26 9.22 -9.70
N ASP A 6 -13.99 9.26 -9.26
CA ASP A 6 -13.14 8.10 -9.06
C ASP A 6 -13.53 7.38 -7.77
N ASN A 7 -14.16 6.22 -7.91
CA ASN A 7 -14.87 5.53 -6.83
C ASN A 7 -14.27 4.16 -6.47
N ALA A 8 -13.24 3.70 -7.20
CA ALA A 8 -12.50 2.49 -6.86
C ALA A 8 -11.47 2.77 -5.73
N PHE A 9 -11.96 3.15 -4.55
CA PHE A 9 -11.12 3.67 -3.46
C PHE A 9 -10.00 2.73 -3.03
N GLY A 10 -10.21 1.40 -3.07
CA GLY A 10 -9.15 0.43 -2.74
C GLY A 10 -7.93 0.49 -3.67
N ASN A 11 -8.09 1.00 -4.90
CA ASN A 11 -6.97 1.24 -5.80
C ASN A 11 -6.25 2.57 -5.47
N LEU A 12 -7.01 3.54 -4.98
CA LEU A 12 -6.60 4.94 -4.84
C LEU A 12 -6.09 5.27 -3.44
N ILE A 13 -6.31 4.40 -2.45
CA ILE A 13 -5.99 4.61 -1.04
C ILE A 13 -5.17 3.42 -0.54
N LEU A 14 -3.98 3.71 -0.02
CA LEU A 14 -3.16 2.80 0.77
C LEU A 14 -3.18 3.31 2.21
N CYS A 15 -3.55 2.47 3.18
CA CYS A 15 -3.64 2.89 4.57
C CYS A 15 -3.40 1.75 5.56
N ASN A 16 -2.98 2.13 6.75
CA ASN A 16 -2.96 1.31 7.96
C ASN A 16 -3.52 2.14 9.14
N ASP A 17 -3.36 1.69 10.38
CA ASP A 17 -3.92 2.37 11.56
C ASP A 17 -3.10 3.60 12.01
N LYS A 18 -2.04 3.96 11.28
CA LYS A 18 -1.08 5.02 11.66
C LYS A 18 -0.93 6.13 10.61
N GLY A 19 -1.16 5.79 9.34
CA GLY A 19 -1.03 6.72 8.21
C GLY A 19 -1.70 6.22 6.94
N ALA A 20 -1.91 7.15 6.00
CA ALA A 20 -2.50 6.85 4.70
C ALA A 20 -1.83 7.64 3.56
N ILE A 21 -1.71 6.99 2.41
CA ILE A 21 -1.33 7.59 1.12
C ILE A 21 -2.54 7.53 0.20
N ILE A 22 -2.87 8.67 -0.42
CA ILE A 22 -3.96 8.77 -1.38
C ILE A 22 -3.49 9.28 -2.73
N SER A 23 -4.15 8.80 -3.78
CA SER A 23 -4.02 9.28 -5.15
C SER A 23 -4.33 10.78 -5.26
N SER A 24 -3.67 11.48 -6.18
CA SER A 24 -4.01 12.87 -6.51
C SER A 24 -5.44 13.06 -7.02
N PHE A 25 -6.07 12.00 -7.55
CA PHE A 25 -7.49 12.02 -7.93
C PHE A 25 -8.42 12.25 -6.73
N LEU A 26 -7.96 11.92 -5.52
CA LEU A 26 -8.70 12.13 -4.28
C LEU A 26 -8.25 13.36 -3.48
N LYS A 27 -7.37 14.20 -4.03
CA LYS A 27 -6.77 15.34 -3.32
C LYS A 27 -7.80 16.28 -2.69
N ASP A 28 -8.90 16.56 -3.40
CA ASP A 28 -9.94 17.50 -2.95
C ASP A 28 -10.77 16.91 -1.80
N TYR A 29 -10.69 15.59 -1.61
CA TYR A 29 -11.35 14.84 -0.55
C TYR A 29 -10.43 14.47 0.61
N LYS A 30 -9.15 14.88 0.58
CA LYS A 30 -8.12 14.52 1.57
C LYS A 30 -8.62 14.67 3.01
N LYS A 31 -9.17 15.84 3.36
CA LYS A 31 -9.65 16.12 4.72
C LYS A 31 -10.76 15.15 5.15
N GLN A 32 -11.71 14.87 4.26
CA GLN A 32 -12.79 13.93 4.56
C GLN A 32 -12.25 12.52 4.77
N ILE A 33 -11.26 12.10 3.99
CA ILE A 33 -10.59 10.79 4.14
C ILE A 33 -9.84 10.73 5.47
N GLU A 34 -9.05 11.75 5.79
CA GLU A 34 -8.30 11.88 7.04
C GLU A 34 -9.23 11.82 8.26
N ASP A 35 -10.32 12.60 8.26
CA ASP A 35 -11.33 12.59 9.33
C ASP A 35 -12.03 11.22 9.46
N THR A 36 -12.17 10.47 8.35
CA THR A 36 -12.85 9.16 8.34
C THR A 36 -11.94 8.03 8.81
N LEU A 37 -10.69 8.01 8.33
CA LEU A 37 -9.70 7.00 8.69
C LEU A 37 -9.05 7.28 10.05
N ASN A 38 -9.13 8.53 10.53
CA ASN A 38 -8.52 8.99 11.77
C ASN A 38 -6.99 8.77 11.80
N VAL A 39 -6.34 8.93 10.65
CA VAL A 39 -4.89 8.85 10.48
C VAL A 39 -4.41 9.95 9.57
N GLU A 40 -3.18 10.42 9.79
CA GLU A 40 -2.53 11.39 8.93
C GLU A 40 -2.52 10.89 7.49
N THR A 41 -3.10 11.68 6.59
CA THR A 41 -3.25 11.30 5.19
C THR A 41 -2.38 12.21 4.33
N ILE A 42 -1.64 11.65 3.38
CA ILE A 42 -0.77 12.40 2.48
C ILE A 42 -1.13 12.06 1.03
N VAL A 43 -1.19 13.09 0.18
CA VAL A 43 -1.30 12.88 -1.27
C VAL A 43 0.12 12.62 -1.78
N TYR A 44 0.39 11.40 -2.24
CA TYR A 44 1.70 11.00 -2.71
C TYR A 44 1.59 9.96 -3.82
N GLU A 45 2.45 10.09 -4.82
CA GLU A 45 2.56 9.20 -5.97
C GLU A 45 3.99 8.71 -6.05
N PHE A 46 4.16 7.46 -6.42
CA PHE A 46 5.46 6.81 -6.60
C PHE A 46 5.40 5.91 -7.83
N VAL A 47 6.55 5.67 -8.46
CA VAL A 47 6.67 4.89 -9.69
C VAL A 47 5.82 5.48 -10.83
N ASN A 48 5.65 6.80 -10.84
CA ASN A 48 4.81 7.53 -11.82
C ASN A 48 3.39 6.93 -11.97
N ASN A 49 2.79 6.49 -10.86
CA ASN A 49 1.48 5.83 -10.84
C ASN A 49 0.50 6.49 -9.85
N TYR A 50 -0.77 6.53 -10.24
CA TYR A 50 -1.87 7.15 -9.50
C TYR A 50 -2.60 6.17 -8.55
N LEU A 51 -2.18 4.91 -8.46
CA LEU A 51 -2.91 3.83 -7.79
C LEU A 51 -2.13 3.26 -6.60
N PRO A 52 -1.84 4.06 -5.55
CA PRO A 52 -1.00 3.63 -4.43
C PRO A 52 -1.54 2.38 -3.73
N GLY A 53 -2.88 2.21 -3.67
CA GLY A 53 -3.52 1.02 -3.08
C GLY A 53 -3.41 -0.22 -3.96
N SER A 54 -3.36 -0.08 -5.28
CA SER A 54 -3.21 -1.23 -6.20
C SER A 54 -1.80 -1.81 -6.22
N ILE A 55 -0.79 -0.95 -6.13
CA ILE A 55 0.62 -1.32 -6.31
C ILE A 55 1.35 -1.57 -4.98
N SER A 56 0.61 -1.66 -3.88
CA SER A 56 1.17 -1.81 -2.54
C SER A 56 0.35 -2.74 -1.66
N LEU A 57 0.96 -3.16 -0.55
CA LEU A 57 0.34 -3.99 0.48
C LEU A 57 0.95 -3.61 1.83
N THR A 58 0.13 -3.22 2.81
CA THR A 58 0.63 -2.74 4.10
C THR A 58 -0.19 -3.28 5.26
N ASN A 59 0.46 -3.40 6.42
CA ASN A 59 -0.16 -3.53 7.73
C ASN A 59 0.49 -2.52 8.69
N ASN A 60 0.32 -2.68 10.01
CA ASN A 60 0.92 -1.75 10.97
C ASN A 60 2.43 -1.97 11.19
N HIS A 61 3.01 -3.03 10.64
CA HIS A 61 4.42 -3.40 10.82
C HIS A 61 5.29 -3.02 9.63
N GLY A 62 4.79 -3.22 8.41
CA GLY A 62 5.55 -3.03 7.19
C GLY A 62 4.70 -2.66 5.97
N CYS A 63 5.38 -2.35 4.88
CA CYS A 63 4.75 -2.07 3.59
C CYS A 63 5.57 -2.70 2.45
N LEU A 64 4.89 -3.38 1.52
CA LEU A 64 5.47 -3.74 0.23
C LEU A 64 4.92 -2.85 -0.86
N VAL A 65 5.80 -2.44 -1.78
CA VAL A 65 5.48 -1.57 -2.91
C VAL A 65 5.98 -2.16 -4.23
N HIS A 66 5.60 -1.51 -5.33
CA HIS A 66 5.96 -1.89 -6.70
C HIS A 66 7.48 -2.14 -6.87
N PRO A 67 7.92 -3.15 -7.65
CA PRO A 67 9.33 -3.53 -7.86
C PRO A 67 10.26 -2.47 -8.48
N LEU A 68 9.73 -1.30 -8.83
CA LEU A 68 10.47 -0.21 -9.45
C LEU A 68 10.52 1.04 -8.55
N ALA A 69 10.04 0.95 -7.31
CA ALA A 69 10.13 2.05 -6.38
C ALA A 69 11.60 2.36 -6.07
N THR A 70 11.94 3.63 -6.00
CA THR A 70 13.28 4.07 -5.63
C THR A 70 13.48 4.01 -4.11
N ASP A 71 14.73 3.98 -3.66
CA ASP A 71 15.05 4.03 -2.23
C ASP A 71 14.44 5.27 -1.54
N GLU A 72 14.44 6.42 -2.24
CA GLU A 72 13.81 7.66 -1.76
C GLU A 72 12.29 7.50 -1.59
N GLU A 73 11.61 6.89 -2.56
CA GLU A 73 10.17 6.62 -2.46
C GLU A 73 9.88 5.67 -1.30
N ILE A 74 10.70 4.64 -1.10
CA ILE A 74 10.59 3.68 0.02
C ILE A 74 10.72 4.38 1.38
N GLU A 75 11.68 5.29 1.54
CA GLU A 75 11.87 6.05 2.78
C GLU A 75 10.67 6.98 3.08
N ILE A 76 10.17 7.67 2.05
CA ILE A 76 8.99 8.54 2.17
C ILE A 76 7.76 7.72 2.57
N ILE A 77 7.51 6.59 1.91
CA ILE A 77 6.37 5.71 2.17
C ILE A 77 6.43 5.15 3.60
N SER A 78 7.60 4.69 4.05
CA SER A 78 7.81 4.22 5.43
C SER A 78 7.47 5.30 6.45
N THR A 79 7.87 6.54 6.17
CA THR A 79 7.63 7.69 7.05
C THR A 79 6.15 8.04 7.14
N ILE A 80 5.46 8.10 6.00
CA ILE A 80 4.02 8.40 5.95
C ILE A 80 3.21 7.33 6.68
N LEU A 81 3.50 6.05 6.41
CA LEU A 81 2.76 4.91 6.97
C LEU A 81 3.20 4.53 8.40
N LYS A 82 4.30 5.11 8.91
CA LYS A 82 4.84 4.87 10.26
C LYS A 82 5.04 3.39 10.56
N VAL A 83 5.60 2.69 9.57
CA VAL A 83 5.96 1.27 9.61
C VAL A 83 7.46 1.11 9.80
N ASP A 84 7.89 -0.05 10.30
CA ASP A 84 9.30 -0.30 10.63
C ASP A 84 10.14 -0.55 9.37
N GLU A 85 9.54 -1.15 8.35
CA GLU A 85 10.23 -1.55 7.12
C GLU A 85 9.31 -1.42 5.91
N THR A 86 9.83 -0.84 4.83
CA THR A 86 9.21 -0.86 3.50
C THR A 86 10.21 -1.44 2.51
N ASP A 87 9.76 -2.30 1.62
CA ASP A 87 10.60 -2.87 0.56
C ASP A 87 9.75 -3.16 -0.68
N VAL A 88 10.40 -3.61 -1.74
CA VAL A 88 9.78 -3.91 -3.02
C VAL A 88 9.52 -5.40 -3.18
N SER A 89 8.43 -5.75 -3.87
CA SER A 89 8.17 -7.14 -4.24
C SER A 89 7.15 -7.26 -5.37
N THR A 90 6.92 -8.49 -5.77
CA THR A 90 5.82 -8.91 -6.64
C THR A 90 4.96 -9.95 -5.94
N ILE A 91 3.81 -10.24 -6.54
CA ILE A 91 2.89 -11.31 -6.14
C ILE A 91 2.61 -12.19 -7.37
N ASN A 92 2.16 -13.43 -7.19
CA ASN A 92 1.65 -14.26 -8.28
C ASN A 92 2.60 -14.42 -9.48
N ARG A 93 3.89 -14.66 -9.24
CA ARG A 93 4.93 -14.83 -10.28
C ARG A 93 5.25 -13.55 -11.05
N GLY A 94 5.51 -12.48 -10.34
CA GLY A 94 6.02 -11.24 -10.93
C GLY A 94 4.98 -10.16 -11.21
N ILE A 95 3.73 -10.33 -10.76
CA ILE A 95 2.71 -9.29 -10.87
C ILE A 95 3.03 -8.15 -9.89
N PRO A 96 3.15 -6.89 -10.36
CA PRO A 96 3.52 -5.78 -9.50
C PRO A 96 2.33 -5.11 -8.79
N TYR A 97 1.11 -5.57 -9.05
CA TYR A 97 -0.12 -5.11 -8.39
C TYR A 97 -0.38 -5.95 -7.13
N LEU A 98 0.35 -5.67 -6.05
CA LEU A 98 0.38 -6.51 -4.85
C LEU A 98 -1.01 -6.79 -4.27
N SER A 99 -1.87 -5.77 -4.14
CA SER A 99 -3.21 -5.94 -3.57
C SER A 99 -4.20 -6.70 -4.45
N SER A 100 -3.88 -6.92 -5.75
CA SER A 100 -4.67 -7.80 -6.62
C SER A 100 -4.54 -9.28 -6.24
N GLY A 101 -3.45 -9.64 -5.55
CA GLY A 101 -3.11 -11.01 -5.23
C GLY A 101 -2.91 -11.27 -3.73
N ALA A 102 -3.06 -10.26 -2.89
CA ALA A 102 -2.83 -10.40 -1.46
C ALA A 102 -3.70 -9.45 -0.64
N ILE A 103 -4.07 -9.89 0.56
CA ILE A 103 -4.64 -9.06 1.61
C ILE A 103 -4.03 -9.48 2.95
N VAL A 104 -3.74 -8.50 3.79
CA VAL A 104 -3.02 -8.72 5.06
C VAL A 104 -3.63 -7.88 6.17
N ASN A 105 -3.42 -8.35 7.40
CA ASN A 105 -3.51 -7.55 8.62
C ASN A 105 -2.22 -7.77 9.44
N ASP A 106 -2.23 -7.41 10.71
CA ASP A 106 -1.06 -7.57 11.59
C ASP A 106 -0.77 -9.03 12.00
N GLN A 107 -1.72 -9.94 11.80
CA GLN A 107 -1.64 -11.32 12.30
C GLN A 107 -1.55 -12.37 11.20
N SER A 108 -2.03 -12.05 10.00
CA SER A 108 -2.20 -13.02 8.93
C SER A 108 -2.22 -12.36 7.55
N GLY A 109 -1.86 -13.13 6.54
CA GLY A 109 -1.98 -12.76 5.14
C GLY A 109 -2.61 -13.88 4.31
N ILE A 110 -3.46 -13.50 3.37
CA ILE A 110 -3.97 -14.38 2.32
C ILE A 110 -3.27 -13.99 1.04
N PHE A 111 -2.56 -14.94 0.43
CA PHE A 111 -1.78 -14.74 -0.78
C PHE A 111 -2.29 -15.62 -1.91
N GLY A 112 -2.20 -15.13 -3.14
CA GLY A 112 -2.64 -15.85 -4.32
C GLY A 112 -1.80 -17.12 -4.52
N MET A 113 -2.50 -18.22 -4.85
CA MET A 113 -1.90 -19.56 -5.06
C MET A 113 -0.71 -19.59 -6.03
N PRO A 114 -0.63 -18.77 -7.10
CA PRO A 114 0.54 -18.76 -7.98
C PRO A 114 1.82 -18.20 -7.36
N SER A 115 1.75 -17.51 -6.22
CA SER A 115 2.90 -16.85 -5.58
C SER A 115 4.02 -17.83 -5.26
N THR A 116 5.25 -17.39 -5.48
CA THR A 116 6.45 -18.23 -5.35
C THR A 116 7.02 -18.19 -3.92
N GLY A 117 7.86 -19.17 -3.57
CA GLY A 117 8.54 -19.19 -2.27
C GLY A 117 9.32 -17.91 -1.95
N PRO A 118 10.13 -17.36 -2.88
CA PRO A 118 10.82 -16.09 -2.66
C PRO A 118 9.88 -14.89 -2.46
N GLU A 119 8.79 -14.78 -3.23
CA GLU A 119 7.78 -13.72 -3.04
C GLU A 119 7.15 -13.84 -1.65
N LEU A 120 6.72 -15.04 -1.24
CA LEU A 120 6.13 -15.28 0.07
C LEU A 120 7.11 -14.98 1.20
N MET A 121 8.36 -15.41 1.10
CA MET A 121 9.40 -15.11 2.09
C MET A 121 9.58 -13.60 2.28
N ARG A 122 9.62 -12.83 1.17
CA ARG A 122 9.74 -11.37 1.23
C ARG A 122 8.49 -10.76 1.88
N LEU A 123 7.30 -11.14 1.42
CA LEU A 123 6.01 -10.69 1.96
C LEU A 123 5.91 -10.91 3.47
N THR A 124 6.16 -12.13 3.95
CA THR A 124 6.03 -12.44 5.38
C THR A 124 7.12 -11.78 6.21
N SER A 125 8.34 -11.65 5.69
CA SER A 125 9.44 -10.99 6.41
C SER A 125 9.13 -9.52 6.68
N ILE A 126 8.80 -8.75 5.64
CA ILE A 126 8.60 -7.29 5.77
C ILE A 126 7.31 -6.98 6.54
N LEU A 127 6.25 -7.76 6.31
CA LEU A 127 4.96 -7.57 6.98
C LEU A 127 4.92 -8.20 8.39
N LYS A 128 5.99 -8.89 8.82
CA LYS A 128 6.12 -9.57 10.12
C LYS A 128 4.99 -10.59 10.38
N LEU A 129 4.70 -11.41 9.37
CA LEU A 129 3.68 -12.47 9.38
C LEU A 129 4.28 -13.86 9.62
#